data_AF-A0A9E2V9Q6-F1
#
_entry.id   AF-A0A9E2V9Q6-F1
#
_cell.length_a   1.000
_cell.length_b   1.000
_cell.length_c   1.000
_cell.angle_alpha   90.00
_cell.angle_beta   90.00
_cell.angle_gamma   90.00
#
_symmetry.space_group_name_H-M   'P 1'
#
loop_
_entity.id
_entity.type
_entity.pdbx_description
1 polymer ?
#
loop_
_entity_poly.entity_id
_entity_poly.type
_entity_poly.pdbx_seq_one_letter_code
_entity_poly.pdbx_strand_id
1 'polypeptide(L)'
;MQINLQNNLYKDLVYTIKKHHPKADLDLLELAYEFADDAHRGQLRASGEPYINHPLHTALTLAKMKLNMPIVIAAILHDVPEDTSRTLSEIEDNFGEDIASMVGGITKLGKIKYRGMERYIENLRKMFISMASDIRVVFIKFADRLHNLKTLNVLSPKKQYRIALETLEIYAPIANRLGMGEIKGQLEDLAFKYVYPKEFSWAYSLIQESYNKKKINLEKSINEANGFLKKDGVNPIAIHGRRKHIYSLYKKILEKDRNIDKVYDIIAVRIIVKNISDCYAALGIIHKYWKPLKGRIKDYIAQPKPNGYRSLHTTVFTNSGDIVEVQIRTEEMHDKAEFGIASHWVYDEAGKKSVIGKELYWMQELAKVQKNLDNKKEFLEGLESLKIDVFKSRIFVFTPKGDVIDLPEDATPIDFAYAIHSDIGDKCTGSVINDQIQSLNTSLKSGDVIHIITNKDRRGPSGDWLKIVKTRNARQKIRAYLNTKKSNWLGKIGLKK
;
A
#
# COMPACT_ATOMS: atom_id res chain seq x y z
N MET A 1 -38.17 -2.32 9.23
CA MET A 1 -36.95 -3.13 9.01
C MET A 1 -35.69 -2.28 8.79
N GLN A 2 -35.75 -1.18 8.01
CA GLN A 2 -34.60 -0.26 7.79
C GLN A 2 -34.14 0.50 9.05
N ILE A 3 -35.06 0.98 9.90
CA ILE A 3 -34.71 1.66 11.18
C ILE A 3 -33.93 0.71 12.12
N ASN A 4 -34.25 -0.59 12.11
CA ASN A 4 -33.53 -1.60 12.90
C ASN A 4 -32.12 -1.90 12.36
N LEU A 5 -31.85 -1.69 11.07
CA LEU A 5 -30.53 -1.89 10.46
C LEU A 5 -29.59 -0.71 10.73
N GLN A 6 -30.09 0.53 10.65
CA GLN A 6 -29.32 1.75 11.02
C GLN A 6 -28.88 1.71 12.49
N ASN A 7 -29.82 1.38 13.39
CA ASN A 7 -29.54 1.23 14.81
C ASN A 7 -28.54 0.10 15.12
N ASN A 8 -28.37 -0.88 14.22
CA ASN A 8 -27.41 -1.97 14.43
C ASN A 8 -26.00 -1.56 14.01
N LEU A 9 -25.86 -0.81 12.92
CA LEU A 9 -24.55 -0.40 12.41
C LEU A 9 -23.84 0.61 13.32
N TYR A 10 -24.59 1.58 13.87
CA TYR A 10 -24.04 2.50 14.87
C TYR A 10 -23.64 1.77 16.16
N LYS A 11 -24.45 0.80 16.61
CA LYS A 11 -24.09 -0.05 17.77
C LYS A 11 -22.82 -0.87 17.51
N ASP A 12 -22.67 -1.44 16.32
CA ASP A 12 -21.45 -2.16 15.92
C ASP A 12 -20.22 -1.25 15.93
N LEU A 13 -20.38 0.00 15.48
CA LEU A 13 -19.35 1.03 15.54
C LEU A 13 -18.96 1.33 16.99
N VAL A 14 -19.92 1.64 17.85
CA VAL A 14 -19.69 1.91 19.28
C VAL A 14 -19.02 0.72 19.97
N TYR A 15 -19.48 -0.51 19.71
CA TYR A 15 -18.88 -1.72 20.25
C TYR A 15 -17.42 -1.90 19.81
N THR A 16 -17.15 -1.69 18.52
CA THR A 16 -15.79 -1.80 17.95
C THR A 16 -14.86 -0.76 18.57
N ILE A 17 -15.34 0.49 18.75
CA ILE A 17 -14.58 1.56 19.38
C ILE A 17 -14.29 1.21 20.84
N LYS A 18 -15.30 0.84 21.64
CA LYS A 18 -15.08 0.49 23.06
C LYS A 18 -14.11 -0.68 23.25
N LYS A 19 -14.09 -1.63 22.31
CA LYS A 19 -13.14 -2.75 22.34
C LYS A 19 -11.68 -2.29 22.19
N HIS A 20 -11.42 -1.23 21.42
CA HIS A 20 -10.08 -0.73 21.15
C HIS A 20 -9.68 0.47 22.02
N HIS A 21 -10.66 1.29 22.40
CA HIS A 21 -10.52 2.48 23.22
C HIS A 21 -11.57 2.48 24.33
N PRO A 22 -11.38 1.70 25.42
CA PRO A 22 -12.38 1.56 26.49
C PRO A 22 -12.74 2.86 27.21
N LYS A 23 -11.85 3.86 27.16
CA LYS A 23 -12.03 5.19 27.77
C LYS A 23 -12.46 6.26 26.76
N ALA A 24 -12.82 5.87 25.54
CA ALA A 24 -13.24 6.84 24.54
C ALA A 24 -14.52 7.55 24.99
N ASP A 25 -14.49 8.89 24.90
CA ASP A 25 -15.68 9.72 25.02
C ASP A 25 -16.57 9.49 23.80
N LEU A 26 -17.82 9.08 24.03
CA LEU A 26 -18.78 8.77 22.99
C LEU A 26 -19.74 9.92 22.70
N ASP A 27 -19.75 10.96 23.53
CA ASP A 27 -20.70 12.06 23.40
C ASP A 27 -20.47 12.80 22.07
N LEU A 28 -19.19 13.05 21.73
CA LEU A 28 -18.82 13.66 20.46
C LEU A 28 -19.11 12.74 19.25
N LEU A 29 -19.07 11.42 19.44
CA LEU A 29 -19.42 10.43 18.40
C LEU A 29 -20.93 10.38 18.15
N GLU A 30 -21.73 10.44 19.21
CA GLU A 30 -23.19 10.52 19.15
C GLU A 30 -23.62 11.82 18.47
N LEU A 31 -23.04 12.96 18.88
CA LEU A 31 -23.28 14.24 18.22
C LEU A 31 -22.96 14.19 16.72
N ALA A 32 -21.83 13.58 16.34
CA ALA A 32 -21.46 13.45 14.93
C ALA A 32 -22.43 12.57 14.14
N TYR A 33 -22.91 11.48 14.75
CA TYR A 33 -23.91 10.60 14.14
C TYR A 33 -25.23 11.34 13.93
N GLU A 34 -25.75 12.01 14.95
CA GLU A 34 -26.99 12.78 14.86
C GLU A 34 -26.89 13.91 13.84
N PHE A 35 -25.76 14.64 13.83
CA PHE A 35 -25.51 15.71 12.87
C PHE A 35 -25.51 15.20 11.43
N ALA A 36 -24.85 14.07 11.17
CA ALA A 36 -24.81 13.48 9.82
C ALA A 36 -26.16 12.87 9.42
N ASP A 37 -26.87 12.19 10.33
CA ASP A 37 -28.18 11.61 10.06
C ASP A 37 -29.22 12.69 9.75
N ASP A 38 -29.18 13.80 10.49
CA ASP A 38 -30.02 14.96 10.23
C ASP A 38 -29.69 15.63 8.89
N ALA A 39 -28.41 15.85 8.61
CA ALA A 39 -27.97 16.47 7.36
C ALA A 39 -28.38 15.66 6.12
N HIS A 40 -28.35 14.33 6.22
CA HIS A 40 -28.71 13.41 5.15
C HIS A 40 -30.16 12.89 5.25
N ARG A 41 -31.01 13.50 6.09
CA ARG A 41 -32.38 13.04 6.31
C ARG A 41 -33.18 13.01 5.01
N GLY A 42 -33.77 11.85 4.70
CA GLY A 42 -34.53 11.64 3.47
C GLY A 42 -33.67 11.41 2.21
N GLN A 43 -32.34 11.46 2.32
CA GLN A 43 -31.43 11.13 1.22
C GLN A 43 -31.23 9.61 1.14
N LEU A 44 -31.35 9.06 -0.07
CA LEU A 44 -31.13 7.65 -0.38
C LEU A 44 -29.91 7.48 -1.28
N ARG A 45 -29.18 6.38 -1.08
CA ARG A 45 -28.13 5.95 -2.03
C ARG A 45 -28.76 5.36 -3.30
N ALA A 46 -27.94 5.17 -4.33
CA ALA A 46 -28.34 4.45 -5.54
C ALA A 46 -28.80 3.00 -5.28
N SER A 47 -28.44 2.42 -4.13
CA SER A 47 -28.93 1.11 -3.67
C SER A 47 -30.34 1.15 -3.06
N GLY A 48 -30.89 2.34 -2.77
CA GLY A 48 -32.15 2.51 -2.06
C GLY A 48 -32.03 2.51 -0.53
N GLU A 49 -30.83 2.38 0.02
CA GLU A 49 -30.57 2.45 1.46
C GLU A 49 -30.42 3.92 1.94
N PRO A 50 -30.71 4.21 3.22
CA PRO A 50 -30.43 5.51 3.81
C PRO A 50 -28.97 5.93 3.65
N TYR A 51 -28.73 7.19 3.30
CA TYR A 51 -27.39 7.68 3.00
C TYR A 51 -26.40 7.52 4.17
N ILE A 52 -26.86 7.73 5.41
CA ILE A 52 -26.06 7.63 6.65
C ILE A 52 -25.35 6.27 6.82
N ASN A 53 -25.86 5.20 6.21
CA ASN A 53 -25.19 3.89 6.25
C ASN A 53 -23.79 3.95 5.64
N HIS A 54 -23.59 4.82 4.63
CA HIS A 54 -22.29 4.95 3.97
C HIS A 54 -21.21 5.54 4.89
N PRO A 55 -21.40 6.74 5.47
CA PRO A 55 -20.46 7.28 6.45
C PRO A 55 -20.22 6.34 7.65
N LEU A 56 -21.26 5.65 8.15
CA LEU A 56 -21.11 4.69 9.24
C LEU A 56 -20.24 3.47 8.88
N HIS A 57 -20.40 2.92 7.67
CA HIS A 57 -19.53 1.83 7.20
C HIS A 57 -18.07 2.28 7.01
N THR A 58 -17.88 3.52 6.53
CA THR A 58 -16.56 4.16 6.42
C THR A 58 -15.93 4.30 7.82
N ALA A 59 -16.65 4.88 8.79
CA ALA A 59 -16.23 5.02 10.18
C ALA A 59 -15.92 3.66 10.84
N LEU A 60 -16.75 2.63 10.62
CA LEU A 60 -16.53 1.28 11.15
C LEU A 60 -15.25 0.64 10.59
N THR A 61 -14.91 0.93 9.35
CA THR A 61 -13.68 0.44 8.73
C THR A 61 -12.46 1.04 9.43
N LEU A 62 -12.50 2.35 9.74
CA LEU A 62 -11.43 3.05 10.46
C LEU A 62 -11.34 2.61 11.92
N ALA A 63 -12.47 2.39 12.58
CA ALA A 63 -12.51 1.86 13.95
C ALA A 63 -11.88 0.46 14.04
N LYS A 64 -12.09 -0.40 13.02
CA LYS A 64 -11.41 -1.72 12.95
C LYS A 64 -9.90 -1.61 12.73
N MET A 65 -9.42 -0.51 12.18
CA MET A 65 -8.00 -0.19 12.08
C MET A 65 -7.44 0.41 13.37
N LYS A 66 -8.24 0.49 14.44
CA LYS A 66 -7.90 1.07 15.75
C LYS A 66 -7.53 2.56 15.68
N LEU A 67 -8.00 3.27 14.66
CA LEU A 67 -7.77 4.70 14.52
C LEU A 67 -8.57 5.48 15.56
N ASN A 68 -8.01 6.61 16.00
CA ASN A 68 -8.56 7.43 17.08
C ASN A 68 -9.89 8.10 16.70
N MET A 69 -10.58 8.61 17.73
CA MET A 69 -11.93 9.15 17.61
C MET A 69 -12.06 10.31 16.60
N PRO A 70 -11.15 11.31 16.53
CA PRO A 70 -11.27 12.40 15.57
C PRO A 70 -11.33 11.93 14.11
N ILE A 71 -10.55 10.91 13.75
CA ILE A 71 -10.55 10.34 12.39
C ILE A 71 -11.87 9.61 12.10
N VAL A 72 -12.38 8.88 13.09
CA VAL A 72 -13.67 8.17 12.99
C VAL A 72 -14.82 9.16 12.86
N ILE A 73 -14.82 10.25 13.63
CA ILE A 73 -15.82 11.33 13.54
C ILE A 73 -15.73 12.02 12.17
N ALA A 74 -14.53 12.39 11.72
CA ALA A 74 -14.35 13.00 10.40
C ALA A 74 -14.88 12.09 9.26
N ALA A 75 -14.82 10.76 9.44
CA ALA A 75 -15.40 9.81 8.49
C ALA A 75 -16.94 9.76 8.52
N ILE A 76 -17.58 9.98 9.67
CA ILE A 76 -19.04 10.13 9.75
C ILE A 76 -19.48 11.41 9.01
N LEU A 77 -18.67 12.47 9.10
CA LEU A 77 -18.98 13.79 8.56
C LEU A 77 -18.48 14.02 7.12
N HIS A 78 -17.78 13.05 6.51
CA HIS A 78 -16.91 13.31 5.36
C HIS A 78 -17.61 13.82 4.09
N ASP A 79 -18.87 13.43 3.88
CA ASP A 79 -19.69 13.82 2.73
C ASP A 79 -20.70 14.93 3.07
N VAL A 80 -20.84 15.29 4.34
CA VAL A 80 -21.86 16.24 4.80
C VAL A 80 -21.76 17.59 4.08
N PRO A 81 -20.58 18.24 3.96
CA PRO A 81 -20.49 19.53 3.26
C PRO A 81 -20.54 19.44 1.73
N GLU A 82 -20.44 18.24 1.15
CA GLU A 82 -20.49 18.06 -0.31
C GLU A 82 -21.92 17.80 -0.78
N ASP A 83 -22.69 17.02 -0.03
CA ASP A 83 -24.01 16.53 -0.43
C ASP A 83 -25.20 17.20 0.28
N THR A 84 -24.94 18.05 1.27
CA THR A 84 -25.99 18.71 2.08
C THR A 84 -25.81 20.23 2.11
N SER A 85 -26.75 20.94 2.76
CA SER A 85 -26.66 22.38 2.98
C SER A 85 -25.72 22.78 4.12
N ARG A 86 -25.25 21.82 4.93
CA ARG A 86 -24.36 22.07 6.07
C ARG A 86 -22.97 22.47 5.59
N THR A 87 -22.36 23.43 6.29
CA THR A 87 -21.07 24.00 5.89
C THR A 87 -19.88 23.45 6.67
N LEU A 88 -18.66 23.64 6.15
CA LEU A 88 -17.43 23.33 6.89
C LEU A 88 -17.28 24.18 8.17
N SER A 89 -17.80 25.41 8.16
CA SER A 89 -17.82 26.28 9.35
C SER A 89 -18.66 25.68 10.47
N GLU A 90 -19.84 25.15 10.14
CA GLU A 90 -20.69 24.46 11.13
C GLU A 90 -19.97 23.24 11.72
N ILE A 91 -19.19 22.51 10.92
CA ILE A 91 -18.40 21.38 11.43
C ILE A 91 -17.30 21.88 12.37
N GLU A 92 -16.63 22.98 12.05
CA GLU A 92 -15.61 23.57 12.90
C GLU A 92 -16.18 24.06 14.23
N ASP A 93 -17.35 24.71 14.21
CA ASP A 93 -18.01 25.22 15.42
C ASP A 93 -18.45 24.09 16.37
N ASN A 94 -18.89 22.95 15.83
CA ASN A 94 -19.41 21.82 16.63
C ASN A 94 -18.33 20.80 17.03
N PHE A 95 -17.30 20.60 16.19
CA PHE A 95 -16.35 19.49 16.34
C PHE A 95 -14.88 19.95 16.39
N GLY A 96 -14.61 21.24 16.19
CA GLY A 96 -13.28 21.83 16.24
C GLY A 96 -12.52 21.80 14.91
N GLU A 97 -11.44 22.60 14.87
CA GLU A 97 -10.60 22.83 13.68
C GLU A 97 -10.00 21.52 13.13
N ASP A 98 -9.59 20.59 13.99
CA ASP A 98 -8.91 19.37 13.57
C ASP A 98 -9.83 18.45 12.72
N ILE A 99 -11.07 18.27 13.16
CA ILE A 99 -12.07 17.48 12.42
C ILE A 99 -12.50 18.22 11.16
N ALA A 100 -12.75 19.53 11.24
CA ALA A 100 -13.11 20.34 10.09
C ALA A 100 -12.02 20.35 9.00
N SER A 101 -10.75 20.38 9.40
CA SER A 101 -9.60 20.31 8.50
C SER A 101 -9.57 18.98 7.73
N MET A 102 -9.77 17.85 8.42
CA MET A 102 -9.86 16.53 7.78
C MET A 102 -11.02 16.45 6.79
N VAL A 103 -12.23 16.88 7.18
CA VAL A 103 -13.42 16.89 6.30
C VAL A 103 -13.21 17.85 5.11
N GLY A 104 -12.60 19.00 5.34
CA GLY A 104 -12.23 19.97 4.31
C GLY A 104 -11.22 19.42 3.30
N GLY A 105 -10.28 18.59 3.76
CA GLY A 105 -9.32 17.89 2.90
C GLY A 105 -9.98 16.90 1.93
N ILE A 106 -11.12 16.30 2.34
CA ILE A 106 -11.89 15.31 1.57
C ILE A 106 -12.80 15.99 0.53
N THR A 107 -13.49 17.06 0.92
CA THR A 107 -14.54 17.74 0.12
C THR A 107 -14.00 18.64 -1.00
N LYS A 108 -12.77 19.16 -0.90
CA LYS A 108 -12.14 20.04 -1.94
C LYS A 108 -11.94 19.37 -3.31
N LEU A 109 -12.29 18.09 -3.45
CA LEU A 109 -12.12 17.25 -4.64
C LEU A 109 -13.33 17.24 -5.59
N GLY A 110 -14.54 17.53 -5.13
CA GLY A 110 -15.79 17.40 -5.92
C GLY A 110 -16.06 18.53 -6.93
N LYS A 111 -15.61 19.76 -6.64
CA LYS A 111 -16.01 20.97 -7.37
C LYS A 111 -15.04 21.33 -8.50
N ILE A 112 -15.15 20.70 -9.67
CA ILE A 112 -14.32 21.06 -10.85
C ILE A 112 -15.11 21.07 -12.17
N LYS A 113 -15.02 22.19 -12.91
CA LYS A 113 -15.64 22.46 -14.22
C LYS A 113 -14.86 21.92 -15.45
N TYR A 114 -14.03 20.89 -15.31
CA TYR A 114 -13.25 20.31 -16.43
C TYR A 114 -13.94 19.05 -16.99
N ARG A 115 -13.70 18.73 -18.27
CA ARG A 115 -14.21 17.51 -18.94
C ARG A 115 -13.04 16.56 -19.26
N GLY A 116 -13.32 15.26 -19.32
CA GLY A 116 -12.36 14.25 -19.79
C GLY A 116 -11.13 14.04 -18.88
N MET A 117 -9.96 13.88 -19.51
CA MET A 117 -8.70 13.50 -18.86
C MET A 117 -8.11 14.60 -17.97
N GLU A 118 -8.35 15.88 -18.28
CA GLU A 118 -7.87 17.00 -17.46
C GLU A 118 -8.54 17.03 -16.08
N ARG A 119 -9.86 16.77 -16.02
CA ARG A 119 -10.58 16.65 -14.73
C ARG A 119 -10.00 15.53 -13.89
N TYR A 120 -9.67 14.40 -14.51
CA TYR A 120 -9.07 13.28 -13.81
C TYR A 120 -7.70 13.65 -13.22
N ILE A 121 -6.85 14.33 -14.00
CA ILE A 121 -5.53 14.74 -13.52
C ILE A 121 -5.63 15.77 -12.39
N GLU A 122 -6.53 16.74 -12.50
CA GLU A 122 -6.74 17.74 -11.45
C GLU A 122 -7.32 17.13 -10.17
N ASN A 123 -8.24 16.16 -10.30
CA ASN A 123 -8.75 15.40 -9.16
C ASN A 123 -7.63 14.62 -8.47
N LEU A 124 -6.75 13.97 -9.24
CA LEU A 124 -5.59 13.27 -8.69
C LEU A 124 -4.61 14.22 -8.00
N ARG A 125 -4.32 15.37 -8.62
CA ARG A 125 -3.49 16.43 -8.03
C ARG A 125 -4.00 16.80 -6.65
N LYS A 126 -5.26 17.22 -6.58
CA LYS A 126 -5.86 17.64 -5.32
C LYS A 126 -5.88 16.52 -4.31
N MET A 127 -6.15 15.28 -4.75
CA MET A 127 -6.11 14.11 -3.88
C MET A 127 -4.73 13.97 -3.25
N PHE A 128 -3.65 13.95 -4.05
CA PHE A 128 -2.29 13.87 -3.53
C PHE A 128 -1.91 15.05 -2.62
N ILE A 129 -2.39 16.27 -2.89
CA ILE A 129 -2.16 17.44 -2.05
C ILE A 129 -2.83 17.27 -0.68
N SER A 130 -4.12 16.89 -0.66
CA SER A 130 -4.84 16.63 0.59
C SER A 130 -4.13 15.53 1.40
N MET A 131 -3.72 14.45 0.73
CA MET A 131 -3.02 13.32 1.35
C MET A 131 -1.64 13.70 1.91
N ALA A 132 -0.90 14.58 1.22
CA ALA A 132 0.42 15.01 1.66
C ALA A 132 0.36 16.08 2.76
N SER A 133 -0.75 16.81 2.86
CA SER A 133 -0.97 17.82 3.91
C SER A 133 -1.42 17.17 5.21
N ASP A 134 -2.27 16.14 5.10
CA ASP A 134 -2.73 15.36 6.25
C ASP A 134 -2.94 13.89 5.84
N ILE A 135 -2.10 13.00 6.36
CA ILE A 135 -2.18 11.57 6.08
C ILE A 135 -3.49 10.96 6.59
N ARG A 136 -4.15 11.54 7.60
CA ARG A 136 -5.42 11.03 8.14
C ARG A 136 -6.53 11.04 7.10
N VAL A 137 -6.49 12.01 6.18
CA VAL A 137 -7.40 12.11 5.03
C VAL A 137 -7.26 10.89 4.11
N VAL A 138 -6.06 10.30 3.99
CA VAL A 138 -5.85 9.08 3.21
C VAL A 138 -6.63 7.91 3.79
N PHE A 139 -6.61 7.74 5.12
CA PHE A 139 -7.31 6.63 5.76
C PHE A 139 -8.80 6.70 5.47
N ILE A 140 -9.39 7.89 5.66
CA ILE A 140 -10.82 8.11 5.39
C ILE A 140 -11.12 7.82 3.92
N LYS A 141 -10.28 8.27 2.97
CA LYS A 141 -10.47 7.99 1.54
C LYS A 141 -10.33 6.51 1.18
N PHE A 142 -9.47 5.75 1.84
CA PHE A 142 -9.40 4.30 1.63
C PHE A 142 -10.62 3.59 2.18
N ALA A 143 -11.10 3.96 3.36
CA ALA A 143 -12.32 3.40 3.94
C ALA A 143 -13.54 3.71 3.06
N ASP A 144 -13.69 4.95 2.61
CA ASP A 144 -14.73 5.39 1.68
C ASP A 144 -14.65 4.58 0.37
N ARG A 145 -13.47 4.54 -0.26
CA ARG A 145 -13.27 3.81 -1.52
C ARG A 145 -13.60 2.32 -1.37
N LEU A 146 -13.20 1.69 -0.26
CA LEU A 146 -13.55 0.30 0.03
C LEU A 146 -15.06 0.11 0.11
N HIS A 147 -15.76 0.97 0.82
CA HIS A 147 -17.21 0.85 0.91
C HIS A 147 -17.89 1.08 -0.44
N ASN A 148 -17.45 2.09 -1.20
CA ASN A 148 -17.94 2.37 -2.55
C ASN A 148 -17.78 1.18 -3.50
N LEU A 149 -16.68 0.44 -3.40
CA LEU A 149 -16.46 -0.78 -4.18
C LEU A 149 -17.35 -1.96 -3.74
N LYS A 150 -17.68 -2.05 -2.44
CA LYS A 150 -18.62 -3.08 -1.93
C LYS A 150 -20.03 -2.87 -2.49
N THR A 151 -20.44 -1.61 -2.67
CA THR A 151 -21.76 -1.23 -3.21
C THR A 151 -21.71 -0.85 -4.69
N LEU A 152 -20.69 -1.26 -5.44
CA LEU A 152 -20.48 -0.77 -6.81
C LEU A 152 -21.49 -1.35 -7.83
N ASN A 153 -22.06 -2.51 -7.54
CA ASN A 153 -22.97 -3.26 -8.41
C ASN A 153 -24.23 -2.51 -8.85
N VAL A 154 -24.69 -1.52 -8.08
CA VAL A 154 -25.90 -0.74 -8.40
C VAL A 154 -25.65 0.36 -9.43
N LEU A 155 -24.39 0.67 -9.74
CA LEU A 155 -24.05 1.72 -10.72
C LEU A 155 -24.04 1.19 -12.15
N SER A 156 -24.07 2.09 -13.15
CA SER A 156 -23.94 1.71 -14.55
C SER A 156 -22.57 1.07 -14.86
N PRO A 157 -22.48 0.10 -15.80
CA PRO A 157 -21.22 -0.60 -16.11
C PRO A 157 -20.04 0.34 -16.41
N LYS A 158 -20.29 1.46 -17.09
CA LYS A 158 -19.27 2.50 -17.35
C LYS A 158 -18.73 3.12 -16.06
N LYS A 159 -19.60 3.41 -15.09
CA LYS A 159 -19.19 3.95 -13.78
C LYS A 159 -18.47 2.89 -12.95
N GLN A 160 -18.94 1.64 -12.98
CA GLN A 160 -18.30 0.51 -12.29
C GLN A 160 -16.86 0.33 -12.76
N TYR A 161 -16.66 0.19 -14.08
CA TYR A 161 -15.33 0.02 -14.67
C TYR A 161 -14.40 1.19 -14.33
N ARG A 162 -14.87 2.44 -14.45
CA ARG A 162 -14.06 3.62 -14.15
C ARG A 162 -13.59 3.66 -12.69
N ILE A 163 -14.49 3.42 -11.73
CA ILE A 163 -14.18 3.46 -10.29
C ILE A 163 -13.25 2.30 -9.92
N ALA A 164 -13.47 1.12 -10.47
CA ALA A 164 -12.64 -0.04 -10.23
C ALA A 164 -11.23 0.10 -10.86
N LEU A 165 -11.14 0.62 -12.09
CA LEU A 165 -9.86 0.89 -12.74
C LEU A 165 -9.05 1.92 -11.95
N GLU A 166 -9.68 3.03 -11.55
CA GLU A 166 -9.07 4.03 -10.69
C GLU A 166 -8.55 3.41 -9.38
N THR A 167 -9.30 2.47 -8.81
CA THR A 167 -8.89 1.76 -7.61
C THR A 167 -7.63 0.93 -7.83
N LEU A 168 -7.60 0.11 -8.89
CA LEU A 168 -6.45 -0.75 -9.19
C LEU A 168 -5.20 0.06 -9.54
N GLU A 169 -5.37 1.11 -10.33
CA GLU A 169 -4.25 1.90 -10.82
C GLU A 169 -3.74 2.91 -9.80
N ILE A 170 -4.58 3.37 -8.86
CA ILE A 170 -4.20 4.47 -7.95
C ILE A 170 -4.27 4.07 -6.48
N TYR A 171 -5.47 3.74 -5.99
CA TYR A 171 -5.70 3.56 -4.56
C TYR A 171 -4.93 2.36 -4.01
N ALA A 172 -4.95 1.22 -4.70
CA ALA A 172 -4.23 0.02 -4.27
C ALA A 172 -2.69 0.21 -4.25
N PRO A 173 -2.05 0.79 -5.28
CA PRO A 173 -0.62 1.12 -5.22
C PRO A 173 -0.25 2.07 -4.08
N ILE A 174 -1.06 3.09 -3.80
CA ILE A 174 -0.81 4.01 -2.67
C ILE A 174 -0.93 3.26 -1.34
N ALA A 175 -1.98 2.44 -1.16
CA ALA A 175 -2.13 1.62 0.04
C ALA A 175 -0.92 0.69 0.25
N ASN A 176 -0.41 0.08 -0.83
CA ASN A 176 0.80 -0.75 -0.79
C ASN A 176 2.05 0.03 -0.33
N ARG A 177 2.22 1.27 -0.81
CA ARG A 177 3.34 2.15 -0.44
C ARG A 177 3.28 2.56 1.03
N LEU A 178 2.08 2.74 1.57
CA LEU A 178 1.85 3.05 2.97
C LEU A 178 1.90 1.82 3.89
N GLY A 179 2.31 0.66 3.37
CA GLY A 179 2.39 -0.59 4.14
C GLY A 179 1.02 -1.20 4.47
N MET A 180 -0.08 -0.67 3.92
CA MET A 180 -1.45 -1.10 4.23
C MET A 180 -1.85 -2.32 3.40
N GLY A 181 -1.23 -3.46 3.70
CA GLY A 181 -1.32 -4.68 2.90
C GLY A 181 -2.73 -5.26 2.78
N GLU A 182 -3.52 -5.21 3.86
CA GLU A 182 -4.90 -5.71 3.89
C GLU A 182 -5.83 -4.80 3.07
N ILE A 183 -5.75 -3.49 3.28
CA ILE A 183 -6.53 -2.49 2.53
C ILE A 183 -6.24 -2.61 1.04
N LYS A 184 -4.96 -2.69 0.66
CA LYS A 184 -4.55 -2.94 -0.73
C LYS A 184 -5.23 -4.20 -1.28
N GLY A 185 -5.13 -5.32 -0.57
CA GLY A 185 -5.69 -6.60 -1.02
C GLY A 185 -7.20 -6.56 -1.24
N GLN A 186 -7.93 -5.91 -0.32
CA GLN A 186 -9.37 -5.70 -0.43
C GLN A 186 -9.74 -4.79 -1.62
N LEU A 187 -9.01 -3.68 -1.80
CA LEU A 187 -9.19 -2.78 -2.95
C LEU A 187 -8.95 -3.52 -4.28
N GLU A 188 -7.86 -4.29 -4.35
CA GLU A 188 -7.50 -5.09 -5.52
C GLU A 188 -8.59 -6.13 -5.85
N ASP A 189 -9.03 -6.94 -4.88
CA ASP A 189 -10.01 -8.00 -5.11
C ASP A 189 -11.39 -7.45 -5.49
N LEU A 190 -11.84 -6.39 -4.83
CA LEU A 190 -13.14 -5.77 -5.13
C LEU A 190 -13.17 -5.11 -6.50
N ALA A 191 -12.05 -4.53 -6.94
CA ALA A 191 -11.95 -3.90 -8.25
C ALA A 191 -11.73 -4.92 -9.38
N PHE A 192 -11.01 -6.02 -9.11
CA PHE A 192 -10.63 -7.03 -10.11
C PHE A 192 -11.84 -7.55 -10.89
N LYS A 193 -12.94 -7.87 -10.19
CA LYS A 193 -14.16 -8.41 -10.82
C LYS A 193 -14.84 -7.45 -11.83
N TYR A 194 -14.58 -6.15 -11.75
CA TYR A 194 -15.15 -5.15 -12.65
C TYR A 194 -14.21 -4.75 -13.79
N VAL A 195 -12.89 -4.80 -13.54
CA VAL A 195 -11.89 -4.42 -14.57
C VAL A 195 -11.60 -5.58 -15.51
N TYR A 196 -11.48 -6.79 -14.96
CA TYR A 196 -11.11 -8.00 -15.70
C TYR A 196 -12.05 -9.17 -15.34
N PRO A 197 -13.34 -9.11 -15.73
CA PRO A 197 -14.35 -10.06 -15.27
C PRO A 197 -14.09 -11.50 -15.71
N LYS A 198 -13.55 -11.71 -16.92
CA LYS A 198 -13.24 -13.05 -17.45
C LYS A 198 -12.10 -13.68 -16.67
N GLU A 199 -11.04 -12.92 -16.45
CA GLU A 199 -9.85 -13.29 -15.69
C GLU A 199 -10.19 -13.53 -14.23
N PHE A 200 -11.04 -12.70 -13.63
CA PHE A 200 -11.56 -12.90 -12.28
C PHE A 200 -12.30 -14.24 -12.19
N SER A 201 -13.21 -14.52 -13.12
CA SER A 201 -14.01 -15.75 -13.11
C SER A 201 -13.13 -17.00 -13.25
N TRP A 202 -12.16 -16.95 -14.16
CA TRP A 202 -11.17 -18.01 -14.34
C TRP A 202 -10.31 -18.22 -13.08
N ALA A 203 -9.70 -17.14 -12.56
CA ALA A 203 -8.83 -17.22 -11.39
C ALA A 203 -9.61 -17.67 -10.15
N TYR A 204 -10.83 -17.18 -9.97
CA TYR A 204 -11.70 -17.53 -8.85
C TYR A 204 -11.98 -19.04 -8.84
N SER A 205 -12.45 -19.61 -9.95
CA SER A 205 -12.74 -21.05 -10.04
C SER A 205 -11.51 -21.91 -9.75
N LEU A 206 -10.37 -21.58 -10.37
CA LEU A 206 -9.12 -22.30 -10.19
C LEU A 206 -8.60 -22.22 -8.74
N ILE A 207 -8.64 -21.03 -8.14
CA ILE A 207 -8.18 -20.81 -6.75
C ILE A 207 -9.12 -21.49 -5.75
N GLN A 208 -10.43 -21.46 -5.96
CA GLN A 208 -11.40 -22.08 -5.06
C GLN A 208 -11.25 -23.60 -5.02
N GLU A 209 -11.04 -24.24 -6.17
CA GLU A 209 -10.77 -25.68 -6.22
C GLU A 209 -9.51 -26.05 -5.43
N SER A 210 -8.41 -25.32 -5.66
CA SER A 210 -7.15 -25.53 -4.93
C SER A 210 -7.30 -25.25 -3.43
N TYR A 211 -8.05 -24.21 -3.06
CA TYR A 211 -8.32 -23.84 -1.67
C TYR A 211 -9.07 -24.95 -0.94
N ASN A 212 -10.13 -25.50 -1.54
CA ASN A 212 -10.92 -26.56 -0.92
C ASN A 212 -10.08 -27.82 -0.65
N LYS A 213 -9.18 -28.18 -1.58
CA LYS A 213 -8.22 -29.28 -1.38
C LYS A 213 -7.26 -29.01 -0.22
N LYS A 214 -6.70 -27.80 -0.14
CA LYS A 214 -5.71 -27.43 0.88
C LYS A 214 -6.30 -27.12 2.26
N LYS A 215 -7.58 -26.72 2.35
CA LYS A 215 -8.23 -26.31 3.61
C LYS A 215 -8.23 -27.41 4.68
N ILE A 216 -8.48 -28.66 4.28
CA ILE A 216 -8.50 -29.81 5.21
C ILE A 216 -7.13 -30.00 5.86
N ASN A 217 -6.06 -29.85 5.08
CA ASN A 217 -4.68 -30.03 5.56
C ASN A 217 -4.15 -28.79 6.31
N LEU A 218 -4.75 -27.62 6.09
CA LEU A 218 -4.42 -26.39 6.80
C LEU A 218 -4.74 -26.50 8.30
N GLU A 219 -5.95 -26.93 8.66
CA GLU A 219 -6.36 -27.07 10.06
C GLU A 219 -5.46 -28.07 10.81
N LYS A 220 -5.10 -29.17 10.15
CA LYS A 220 -4.12 -30.14 10.69
C LYS A 220 -2.75 -29.48 10.91
N SER A 221 -2.25 -28.79 9.89
CA SER A 221 -0.97 -28.05 9.98
C SER A 221 -0.98 -27.01 11.11
N ILE A 222 -2.08 -26.29 11.32
CA ILE A 222 -2.21 -25.31 12.42
C ILE A 222 -2.11 -26.00 13.78
N ASN A 223 -2.84 -27.11 13.95
CA ASN A 223 -2.84 -27.86 15.21
C ASN A 223 -1.48 -28.50 15.50
N GLU A 224 -0.83 -29.08 14.48
CA GLU A 224 0.53 -29.62 14.59
C GLU A 224 1.54 -28.53 14.96
N ALA A 225 1.56 -27.41 14.23
CA ALA A 225 2.44 -26.28 14.51
C ALA A 225 2.26 -25.75 15.94
N ASN A 226 1.02 -25.65 16.42
CA ASN A 226 0.73 -25.24 17.79
C ASN A 226 1.27 -26.25 18.82
N GLY A 227 1.12 -27.55 18.55
CA GLY A 227 1.66 -28.61 19.39
C GLY A 227 3.19 -28.59 19.47
N PHE A 228 3.86 -28.40 18.33
CA PHE A 228 5.32 -28.31 18.26
C PHE A 228 5.85 -27.13 19.07
N LEU A 229 5.26 -25.94 18.88
CA LEU A 229 5.69 -24.74 19.57
C LEU A 229 5.53 -24.84 21.09
N LYS A 230 4.36 -25.30 21.56
CA LYS A 230 4.09 -25.45 23.00
C LYS A 230 5.01 -26.48 23.65
N LYS A 231 5.27 -27.60 22.97
CA LYS A 231 6.15 -28.67 23.48
C LYS A 231 7.58 -28.18 23.71
N ASP A 232 8.08 -27.32 22.83
CA ASP A 232 9.44 -26.79 22.89
C ASP A 232 9.49 -25.39 23.55
N GLY A 233 8.45 -24.99 24.30
CA GLY A 233 8.47 -23.83 25.20
C GLY A 233 8.11 -22.48 24.59
N VAL A 234 7.63 -22.42 23.34
CA VAL A 234 7.14 -21.19 22.70
C VAL A 234 5.62 -21.16 22.72
N ASN A 235 5.05 -20.16 23.40
CA ASN A 235 3.60 -19.96 23.44
C ASN A 235 3.18 -18.89 22.42
N PRO A 236 2.60 -19.28 21.27
CA PRO A 236 2.10 -18.34 20.29
C PRO A 236 0.89 -17.59 20.85
N ILE A 237 0.80 -16.29 20.56
CA ILE A 237 -0.37 -15.46 20.86
C ILE A 237 -1.55 -15.92 20.00
N ALA A 238 -1.27 -16.19 18.71
CA ALA A 238 -2.26 -16.70 17.77
C ALA A 238 -1.60 -17.51 16.66
N ILE A 239 -2.29 -18.55 16.19
CA ILE A 239 -1.96 -19.25 14.96
C ILE A 239 -3.23 -19.35 14.13
N HIS A 240 -3.18 -18.91 12.87
CA HIS A 240 -4.32 -19.00 11.98
C HIS A 240 -3.91 -19.19 10.52
N GLY A 241 -4.83 -19.74 9.74
CA GLY A 241 -4.73 -19.79 8.29
C GLY A 241 -4.92 -18.41 7.68
N ARG A 242 -3.99 -17.98 6.83
CA ARG A 242 -4.11 -16.79 6.00
C ARG A 242 -4.43 -17.21 4.57
N ARG A 243 -5.56 -16.75 4.05
CA ARG A 243 -5.85 -16.83 2.61
C ARG A 243 -5.24 -15.63 1.89
N LYS A 244 -4.67 -15.87 0.72
CA LYS A 244 -4.19 -14.79 -0.14
C LYS A 244 -5.30 -14.20 -1.00
N HIS A 245 -5.23 -12.89 -1.22
CA HIS A 245 -6.12 -12.15 -2.11
C HIS A 245 -6.09 -12.68 -3.54
N ILE A 246 -7.26 -12.72 -4.18
CA ILE A 246 -7.48 -13.34 -5.49
C ILE A 246 -6.64 -12.65 -6.57
N TYR A 247 -6.62 -11.32 -6.60
CA TYR A 247 -5.87 -10.56 -7.60
C TYR A 247 -4.35 -10.76 -7.46
N SER A 248 -3.86 -10.83 -6.23
CA SER A 248 -2.45 -11.14 -5.95
C SER A 248 -2.08 -12.58 -6.35
N LEU A 249 -3.00 -13.54 -6.23
CA LEU A 249 -2.82 -14.90 -6.73
C LEU A 249 -2.86 -14.95 -8.25
N TYR A 250 -3.81 -14.26 -8.88
CA TYR A 250 -3.92 -14.13 -10.32
C TYR A 250 -2.60 -13.66 -10.94
N LYS A 251 -2.00 -12.57 -10.43
CA LYS A 251 -0.70 -12.08 -10.89
C LYS A 251 0.40 -13.15 -10.78
N LYS A 252 0.47 -13.85 -9.66
CA LYS A 252 1.44 -14.94 -9.45
C LYS A 252 1.23 -16.14 -10.38
N ILE A 253 -0.01 -16.52 -10.65
CA ILE A 253 -0.32 -17.62 -11.56
C ILE A 253 0.16 -17.26 -12.96
N LEU A 254 -0.03 -16.01 -13.40
CA LEU A 254 0.50 -15.54 -14.68
C LEU A 254 2.04 -15.59 -14.73
N GLU A 255 2.74 -15.15 -13.68
CA GLU A 255 4.20 -15.23 -13.57
C GLU A 255 4.75 -16.68 -13.57
N LYS A 256 3.91 -17.67 -13.30
CA LYS A 256 4.26 -19.10 -13.21
C LYS A 256 3.70 -19.91 -14.36
N ASP A 257 3.67 -19.32 -15.56
CA ASP A 257 3.20 -19.96 -16.80
C ASP A 257 1.76 -20.48 -16.70
N ARG A 258 0.91 -19.76 -15.95
CA ARG A 258 -0.49 -20.14 -15.68
C ARG A 258 -0.68 -21.46 -14.93
N ASN A 259 0.36 -21.96 -14.26
CA ASN A 259 0.29 -23.19 -13.47
C ASN A 259 0.09 -22.89 -11.98
N ILE A 260 -1.08 -23.24 -11.44
CA ILE A 260 -1.43 -23.04 -10.03
C ILE A 260 -0.65 -23.96 -9.08
N ASP A 261 -0.19 -25.13 -9.53
CA ASP A 261 0.55 -26.09 -8.69
C ASP A 261 1.94 -25.56 -8.30
N LYS A 262 2.49 -24.64 -9.09
CA LYS A 262 3.71 -23.89 -8.78
C LYS A 262 3.50 -22.79 -7.72
N VAL A 263 2.25 -22.53 -7.32
CA VAL A 263 1.88 -21.51 -6.32
C VAL A 263 1.58 -22.19 -4.98
N TYR A 264 2.62 -22.32 -4.16
CA TYR A 264 2.50 -22.94 -2.84
C TYR A 264 1.73 -22.06 -1.84
N ASP A 265 1.82 -20.73 -1.98
CA ASP A 265 1.34 -19.73 -1.01
C ASP A 265 -0.12 -19.27 -1.19
N ILE A 266 -0.98 -20.16 -1.68
CA ILE A 266 -2.43 -19.92 -1.75
C ILE A 266 -3.00 -19.77 -0.33
N ILE A 267 -2.50 -20.61 0.57
CA ILE A 267 -2.79 -20.61 1.99
C ILE A 267 -1.45 -20.63 2.73
N ALA A 268 -1.34 -19.81 3.77
CA ALA A 268 -0.18 -19.80 4.66
C ALA A 268 -0.62 -20.00 6.10
N VAL A 269 0.22 -20.64 6.92
CA VAL A 269 0.07 -20.67 8.37
C VAL A 269 0.74 -19.43 8.93
N ARG A 270 -0.01 -18.59 9.63
CA ARG A 270 0.54 -17.41 10.30
C ARG A 270 0.66 -17.67 11.79
N ILE A 271 1.84 -17.42 12.33
CA ILE A 271 2.18 -17.58 13.74
C ILE A 271 2.54 -16.20 14.29
N ILE A 272 1.80 -15.78 15.31
CA ILE A 272 2.02 -14.51 16.02
C ILE A 272 2.58 -14.82 17.39
N VAL A 273 3.73 -14.23 17.70
CA VAL A 273 4.45 -14.42 18.97
C VAL A 273 4.70 -13.07 19.66
N LYS A 274 5.21 -13.11 20.89
CA LYS A 274 5.37 -11.90 21.71
C LYS A 274 6.56 -11.05 21.28
N ASN A 275 7.72 -11.67 21.06
CA ASN A 275 8.96 -10.94 20.81
C ASN A 275 9.74 -11.51 19.61
N ILE A 276 10.82 -10.83 19.23
CA ILE A 276 11.63 -11.22 18.06
C ILE A 276 12.40 -12.52 18.31
N SER A 277 12.87 -12.77 19.54
CA SER A 277 13.55 -14.02 19.89
C SER A 277 12.62 -15.22 19.69
N ASP A 278 11.36 -15.12 20.12
CA ASP A 278 10.33 -16.12 19.90
C ASP A 278 10.07 -16.35 18.41
N CYS A 279 10.26 -15.35 17.54
CA CYS A 279 10.10 -15.55 16.09
C CYS A 279 11.15 -16.53 15.55
N TYR A 280 12.41 -16.34 15.93
CA TYR A 280 13.51 -17.21 15.51
C TYR A 280 13.45 -18.58 16.20
N ALA A 281 13.05 -18.62 17.47
CA ALA A 281 12.81 -19.88 18.18
C ALA A 281 11.70 -20.68 17.49
N ALA A 282 10.57 -20.04 17.16
CA ALA A 282 9.49 -20.67 16.42
C ALA A 282 9.95 -21.16 15.03
N LEU A 283 10.78 -20.40 14.32
CA LEU A 283 11.35 -20.84 13.04
C LEU A 283 12.17 -22.13 13.22
N GLY A 284 13.05 -22.16 14.23
CA GLY A 284 13.87 -23.33 14.54
C GLY A 284 13.03 -24.56 14.92
N ILE A 285 12.00 -24.36 15.75
CA ILE A 285 11.07 -25.44 16.14
C ILE A 285 10.33 -25.96 14.91
N ILE A 286 9.81 -25.07 14.05
CA ILE A 286 9.15 -25.49 12.81
C ILE A 286 10.12 -26.30 11.93
N HIS A 287 11.38 -25.88 11.80
CA HIS A 287 12.39 -26.62 11.00
C HIS A 287 12.86 -27.93 11.63
N LYS A 288 12.75 -28.08 12.95
CA LYS A 288 13.01 -29.34 13.66
C LYS A 288 11.98 -30.40 13.31
N TYR A 289 10.71 -30.03 13.15
CA TYR A 289 9.62 -30.95 12.86
C TYR A 289 9.29 -31.08 11.37
N TRP A 290 9.44 -30.01 10.59
CA TRP A 290 9.13 -29.96 9.17
C TRP A 290 10.33 -29.52 8.34
N LYS A 291 10.62 -30.26 7.27
CA LYS A 291 11.82 -30.01 6.46
C LYS A 291 11.65 -28.75 5.61
N PRO A 292 12.52 -27.74 5.71
CA PRO A 292 12.42 -26.54 4.89
C PRO A 292 12.82 -26.80 3.44
N LEU A 293 12.12 -26.14 2.51
CA LEU A 293 12.46 -26.16 1.09
C LEU A 293 13.62 -25.19 0.82
N LYS A 294 14.68 -25.67 0.16
CA LYS A 294 15.90 -24.90 -0.11
C LYS A 294 15.59 -23.61 -0.89
N GLY A 295 16.18 -22.48 -0.47
CA GLY A 295 15.99 -21.17 -1.10
C GLY A 295 14.61 -20.52 -0.87
N ARG A 296 13.81 -21.06 0.06
CA ARG A 296 12.46 -20.54 0.41
C ARG A 296 12.34 -20.03 1.83
N ILE A 297 13.47 -19.73 2.47
CA ILE A 297 13.53 -19.04 3.76
C ILE A 297 13.83 -17.57 3.47
N LYS A 298 13.03 -16.66 4.04
CA LYS A 298 13.21 -15.21 3.88
C LYS A 298 13.07 -14.54 5.24
N ASP A 299 14.11 -13.81 5.62
CA ASP A 299 14.13 -13.06 6.87
C ASP A 299 13.83 -11.58 6.61
N TYR A 300 12.54 -11.21 6.59
CA TYR A 300 12.15 -9.81 6.52
C TYR A 300 12.20 -9.11 7.88
N ILE A 301 12.56 -9.78 8.97
CA ILE A 301 12.77 -9.11 10.26
C ILE A 301 14.10 -8.37 10.25
N ALA A 302 15.16 -9.06 9.80
CA ALA A 302 16.51 -8.53 9.62
C ALA A 302 16.63 -7.65 8.36
N GLN A 303 15.92 -8.02 7.28
CA GLN A 303 15.88 -7.25 6.03
C GLN A 303 14.43 -6.83 5.69
N PRO A 304 13.89 -5.81 6.38
CA PRO A 304 12.53 -5.33 6.12
C PRO A 304 12.31 -4.93 4.66
N LYS A 305 11.08 -5.11 4.17
CA LYS A 305 10.72 -4.53 2.88
C LYS A 305 10.66 -3.00 2.98
N PRO A 306 10.80 -2.26 1.87
CA PRO A 306 10.75 -0.79 1.88
C PRO A 306 9.45 -0.17 2.43
N ASN A 307 8.34 -0.91 2.38
CA ASN A 307 7.07 -0.49 2.98
C ASN A 307 6.95 -0.85 4.48
N GLY A 308 8.08 -1.12 5.15
CA GLY A 308 8.14 -1.44 6.57
C GLY A 308 7.75 -2.88 6.92
N TYR A 309 7.38 -3.72 5.95
CA TYR A 309 6.92 -5.09 6.22
C TYR A 309 8.02 -5.97 6.83
N ARG A 310 7.70 -6.60 7.97
CA ARG A 310 8.59 -7.51 8.71
C ARG A 310 7.88 -8.81 9.07
N SER A 311 8.53 -9.94 8.78
CA SER A 311 8.10 -11.31 9.12
C SER A 311 9.18 -12.30 8.66
N LEU A 312 9.30 -13.45 9.33
CA LEU A 312 10.03 -14.61 8.81
C LEU A 312 9.10 -15.44 7.93
N HIS A 313 9.52 -15.74 6.71
CA HIS A 313 8.79 -16.62 5.80
C HIS A 313 9.61 -17.89 5.59
N THR A 314 8.97 -19.05 5.68
CA THR A 314 9.57 -20.32 5.31
C THR A 314 8.56 -21.20 4.60
N THR A 315 8.97 -21.88 3.54
CA THR A 315 8.18 -22.95 2.92
C THR A 315 8.72 -24.30 3.40
N VAL A 316 7.85 -25.17 3.90
CA VAL A 316 8.24 -26.45 4.52
C VAL A 316 7.40 -27.61 3.98
N PHE A 317 7.98 -28.81 4.01
CA PHE A 317 7.27 -30.08 3.83
C PHE A 317 6.74 -30.55 5.17
N THR A 318 5.43 -30.70 5.24
CA THR A 318 4.73 -31.25 6.40
C THR A 318 4.82 -32.78 6.43
N ASN A 319 4.49 -33.39 7.57
CA ASN A 319 4.51 -34.85 7.72
C ASN A 319 3.46 -35.55 6.85
N SER A 320 2.39 -34.85 6.44
CA SER A 320 1.39 -35.34 5.49
C SER A 320 1.84 -35.29 4.03
N GLY A 321 3.04 -34.77 3.74
CA GLY A 321 3.57 -34.61 2.38
C GLY A 321 3.13 -33.30 1.70
N ASP A 322 2.35 -32.45 2.37
CA ASP A 322 1.94 -31.15 1.84
C ASP A 322 3.06 -30.11 1.96
N ILE A 323 3.08 -29.17 1.02
CA ILE A 323 3.93 -27.99 1.05
C ILE A 323 3.15 -26.81 1.63
N VAL A 324 3.64 -26.23 2.72
CA VAL A 324 2.99 -25.11 3.43
C VAL A 324 3.96 -23.95 3.58
N GLU A 325 3.49 -22.72 3.33
CA GLU A 325 4.20 -21.50 3.72
C GLU A 325 3.83 -21.12 5.15
N VAL A 326 4.84 -20.90 5.99
CA VAL A 326 4.70 -20.44 7.37
C VAL A 326 5.24 -19.01 7.47
N GLN A 327 4.43 -18.12 8.04
CA GLN A 327 4.77 -16.72 8.31
C GLN A 327 4.83 -16.50 9.82
N ILE A 328 5.98 -16.10 10.35
CA ILE A 328 6.18 -15.87 11.78
C ILE A 328 6.48 -14.39 12.00
N ARG A 329 5.83 -13.76 12.97
CA ARG A 329 6.06 -12.35 13.32
C ARG A 329 5.53 -12.01 14.71
N THR A 330 5.92 -10.86 15.24
CA THR A 330 5.35 -10.35 16.48
C THR A 330 3.96 -9.75 16.27
N GLU A 331 3.23 -9.49 17.36
CA GLU A 331 1.97 -8.75 17.32
C GLU A 331 2.15 -7.34 16.73
N GLU A 332 3.19 -6.60 17.15
CA GLU A 332 3.50 -5.28 16.58
C GLU A 332 3.76 -5.34 15.07
N MET A 333 4.53 -6.33 14.62
CA MET A 333 4.78 -6.55 13.19
C MET A 333 3.52 -6.99 12.44
N HIS A 334 2.60 -7.70 13.11
CA HIS A 334 1.31 -8.04 12.55
C HIS A 334 0.48 -6.79 12.30
N ASP A 335 0.28 -5.94 13.33
CA ASP A 335 -0.48 -4.70 13.23
C ASP A 335 0.11 -3.77 12.17
N LYS A 336 1.44 -3.61 12.12
CA LYS A 336 2.14 -2.86 11.07
C LYS A 336 1.92 -3.41 9.67
N ALA A 337 1.89 -4.72 9.50
CA ALA A 337 1.72 -5.31 8.18
C ALA A 337 0.27 -5.30 7.67
N GLU A 338 -0.72 -5.26 8.57
CA GLU A 338 -2.14 -5.17 8.18
C GLU A 338 -2.54 -3.70 7.96
N PHE A 339 -2.15 -2.81 8.87
CA PHE A 339 -2.60 -1.41 8.90
C PHE A 339 -1.55 -0.40 8.44
N GLY A 340 -0.30 -0.82 8.22
CA GLY A 340 0.77 0.06 7.71
C GLY A 340 0.99 1.27 8.62
N ILE A 341 1.09 2.43 8.00
CA ILE A 341 1.26 3.72 8.67
C ILE A 341 0.14 4.06 9.66
N ALA A 342 -1.07 3.50 9.50
CA ALA A 342 -2.14 3.70 10.47
C ALA A 342 -1.78 3.13 11.84
N SER A 343 -1.05 2.00 11.89
CA SER A 343 -0.61 1.42 13.18
C SER A 343 0.37 2.33 13.92
N HIS A 344 1.28 3.01 13.20
CA HIS A 344 2.21 3.98 13.80
C HIS A 344 1.46 5.14 14.45
N TRP A 345 0.41 5.64 13.78
CA TRP A 345 -0.42 6.73 14.30
C TRP A 345 -1.10 6.38 15.63
N VAL A 346 -1.52 5.12 15.79
CA VAL A 346 -2.08 4.62 17.06
C VAL A 346 -1.04 4.66 18.19
N TYR A 347 0.24 4.42 17.90
CA TYR A 347 1.32 4.40 18.90
C TYR A 347 1.89 5.79 19.23
N ASP A 348 1.92 6.73 18.27
CA ASP A 348 2.53 8.06 18.45
C ASP A 348 1.77 8.92 19.48
N GLU A 349 0.44 8.80 19.57
CA GLU A 349 -0.38 9.49 20.58
C GLU A 349 -0.26 8.88 21.99
N ALA A 350 0.23 7.64 22.13
CA ALA A 350 0.46 7.00 23.43
C ALA A 350 1.73 7.50 24.16
N GLY A 351 2.30 8.64 23.74
CA GLY A 351 3.41 9.31 24.42
C GLY A 351 4.81 8.95 23.93
N LYS A 352 4.95 8.16 22.86
CA LYS A 352 6.25 7.89 22.21
C LYS A 352 6.32 8.63 20.89
N LYS A 353 6.99 9.78 20.85
CA LYS A 353 7.37 10.45 19.59
C LYS A 353 8.11 9.46 18.70
N SER A 354 7.50 8.97 17.63
CA SER A 354 8.21 8.26 16.57
C SER A 354 8.39 9.15 15.33
N VAL A 355 9.54 8.91 14.70
CA VAL A 355 10.03 9.58 13.52
C VAL A 355 9.10 9.22 12.36
N ILE A 356 8.44 10.22 11.78
CA ILE A 356 7.82 10.18 10.44
C ILE A 356 8.73 9.36 9.52
N GLY A 357 8.34 8.12 9.22
CA GLY A 357 9.19 7.15 8.54
C GLY A 357 9.51 7.58 7.11
N LYS A 358 10.55 6.96 6.52
CA LYS A 358 10.91 7.10 5.09
C LYS A 358 9.71 6.86 4.15
N GLU A 359 8.69 6.15 4.61
CA GLU A 359 7.42 5.86 3.94
C GLU A 359 6.60 7.10 3.58
N LEU A 360 6.77 8.22 4.30
CA LEU A 360 6.12 9.52 3.99
C LEU A 360 6.98 10.44 3.12
N TYR A 361 8.27 10.11 2.90
CA TYR A 361 9.19 10.98 2.18
C TYR A 361 8.73 11.28 0.76
N TRP A 362 8.18 10.29 0.06
CA TRP A 362 7.62 10.50 -1.28
C TRP A 362 6.38 11.40 -1.27
N MET A 363 5.56 11.37 -0.20
CA MET A 363 4.43 12.30 -0.05
C MET A 363 4.93 13.72 0.23
N GLN A 364 5.98 13.88 1.02
CA GLN A 364 6.63 15.18 1.24
C GLN A 364 7.26 15.71 -0.05
N GLU A 365 7.85 14.86 -0.88
CA GLU A 365 8.33 15.25 -2.22
C GLU A 365 7.17 15.71 -3.12
N LEU A 366 6.02 15.03 -3.09
CA LEU A 366 4.81 15.48 -3.80
C LEU A 366 4.33 16.85 -3.31
N ALA A 367 4.32 17.09 -2.00
CA ALA A 367 3.99 18.40 -1.44
C ALA A 367 5.01 19.49 -1.84
N LYS A 368 6.31 19.16 -1.88
CA LYS A 368 7.36 20.09 -2.32
C LYS A 368 7.26 20.46 -3.79
N VAL A 369 6.87 19.51 -4.65
CA VAL A 369 6.63 19.75 -6.08
C VAL A 369 5.54 20.83 -6.27
N GLN A 370 4.55 20.92 -5.38
CA GLN A 370 3.53 21.96 -5.42
C GLN A 370 4.09 23.36 -5.10
N LYS A 371 4.96 23.49 -4.09
CA LYS A 371 5.51 24.80 -3.67
C LYS A 371 6.32 25.49 -4.77
N ASN A 372 6.81 24.73 -5.75
CA ASN A 372 7.70 25.23 -6.79
C ASN A 372 7.04 25.39 -8.18
N LEU A 373 5.73 25.18 -8.32
CA LEU A 373 5.09 25.11 -9.64
C LEU A 373 3.80 25.94 -9.74
N ASP A 374 3.92 27.18 -10.21
CA ASP A 374 2.80 28.00 -10.70
C ASP A 374 2.30 27.55 -12.08
N ASN A 375 3.08 26.71 -12.79
CA ASN A 375 2.83 26.37 -14.19
C ASN A 375 2.23 24.96 -14.37
N LYS A 376 1.00 24.88 -14.91
CA LYS A 376 0.27 23.62 -15.15
C LYS A 376 1.06 22.58 -15.95
N LYS A 377 1.91 23.02 -16.88
CA LYS A 377 2.63 22.13 -17.83
C LYS A 377 3.75 21.31 -17.17
N GLU A 378 4.56 21.95 -16.34
CA GLU A 378 5.63 21.26 -15.56
C GLU A 378 5.04 20.32 -14.51
N PHE A 379 3.89 20.67 -13.96
CA PHE A 379 3.16 19.80 -13.05
C PHE A 379 2.58 18.56 -13.77
N LEU A 380 2.09 18.70 -15.01
CA LEU A 380 1.61 17.57 -15.81
C LEU A 380 2.75 16.60 -16.19
N GLU A 381 3.90 17.11 -16.60
CA GLU A 381 5.09 16.26 -16.86
C GLU A 381 5.60 15.59 -15.57
N GLY A 382 5.56 16.33 -14.45
CA GLY A 382 5.82 15.80 -13.12
C GLY A 382 4.86 14.68 -12.75
N LEU A 383 3.55 14.86 -12.96
CA LEU A 383 2.52 13.88 -12.65
C LEU A 383 2.50 12.68 -13.60
N GLU A 384 2.83 12.83 -14.89
CA GLU A 384 2.98 11.69 -15.79
C GLU A 384 4.19 10.85 -15.38
N SER A 385 5.31 11.50 -15.08
CA SER A 385 6.49 10.79 -14.57
C SER A 385 6.25 10.15 -13.20
N LEU A 386 5.50 10.83 -12.31
CA LEU A 386 5.09 10.30 -11.01
C LEU A 386 4.01 9.23 -11.16
N LYS A 387 3.06 9.32 -12.09
CA LYS A 387 2.14 8.23 -12.44
C LYS A 387 2.93 6.99 -12.83
N ILE A 388 3.91 7.16 -13.72
CA ILE A 388 4.78 6.09 -14.19
C ILE A 388 5.61 5.51 -13.05
N ASP A 389 6.12 6.31 -12.11
CA ASP A 389 6.98 5.82 -11.01
C ASP A 389 6.17 5.35 -9.78
N VAL A 390 5.00 5.94 -9.52
CA VAL A 390 4.08 5.64 -8.41
C VAL A 390 3.33 4.34 -8.65
N PHE A 391 2.94 4.07 -9.89
CA PHE A 391 2.09 2.93 -10.28
C PHE A 391 2.84 1.74 -10.86
N LYS A 392 4.15 1.85 -11.09
CA LYS A 392 4.96 0.66 -11.39
C LYS A 392 5.11 -0.23 -10.17
N SER A 393 5.02 -1.53 -10.37
CA SER A 393 5.47 -2.50 -9.37
C SER A 393 6.90 -2.18 -8.98
N ARG A 394 7.28 -2.43 -7.74
CA ARG A 394 8.64 -2.14 -7.25
C ARG A 394 9.42 -3.44 -7.14
N ILE A 395 10.68 -3.39 -7.52
CA ILE A 395 11.66 -4.45 -7.32
C ILE A 395 12.63 -4.03 -6.21
N PHE A 396 13.03 -4.99 -5.41
CA PHE A 396 13.98 -4.78 -4.31
C PHE A 396 15.29 -5.46 -4.65
N VAL A 397 16.34 -4.68 -4.76
CA VAL A 397 17.67 -5.14 -5.13
C VAL A 397 18.66 -4.81 -4.03
N PHE A 398 19.73 -5.59 -3.91
CA PHE A 398 20.66 -5.56 -2.79
C PHE A 398 22.01 -5.00 -3.23
N THR A 399 22.63 -4.22 -2.35
CA THR A 399 24.07 -3.96 -2.44
C THR A 399 24.85 -5.19 -1.98
N PRO A 400 26.14 -5.35 -2.32
CA PRO A 400 26.95 -6.45 -1.81
C PRO A 400 27.16 -6.41 -0.30
N LYS A 401 26.88 -5.26 0.33
CA LYS A 401 26.90 -5.08 1.79
C LYS A 401 25.58 -5.47 2.45
N GLY A 402 24.55 -5.80 1.67
CA GLY A 402 23.24 -6.21 2.16
C GLY A 402 22.21 -5.07 2.30
N ASP A 403 22.52 -3.86 1.86
CA ASP A 403 21.56 -2.75 1.86
C ASP A 403 20.49 -2.97 0.79
N VAL A 404 19.23 -2.73 1.14
CA VAL A 404 18.10 -2.87 0.21
C VAL A 404 17.83 -1.53 -0.48
N ILE A 405 17.88 -1.53 -1.81
CA ILE A 405 17.51 -0.40 -2.64
C ILE A 405 16.20 -0.72 -3.36
N ASP A 406 15.27 0.23 -3.27
CA ASP A 406 13.94 0.14 -3.86
C ASP A 406 13.92 0.85 -5.23
N LEU A 407 13.53 0.12 -6.29
CA LEU A 407 13.50 0.60 -7.68
C LEU A 407 12.19 0.22 -8.37
N PRO A 408 11.74 0.94 -9.40
CA PRO A 408 10.60 0.51 -10.20
C PRO A 408 10.95 -0.76 -10.97
N GLU A 409 9.94 -1.58 -11.27
CA GLU A 409 10.03 -2.69 -12.20
C GLU A 409 10.59 -2.19 -13.54
N ASP A 410 11.42 -3.04 -14.17
CA ASP A 410 12.26 -2.74 -15.32
C ASP A 410 13.42 -1.77 -15.10
N ALA A 411 13.70 -1.36 -13.85
CA ALA A 411 14.89 -0.56 -13.57
C ALA A 411 16.16 -1.29 -13.99
N THR A 412 17.16 -0.49 -14.36
CA THR A 412 18.43 -0.97 -14.89
C THR A 412 19.57 -0.78 -13.87
N PRO A 413 20.74 -1.41 -14.05
CA PRO A 413 21.90 -1.15 -13.21
C PRO A 413 22.30 0.33 -13.13
N ILE A 414 22.02 1.12 -14.17
CA ILE A 414 22.27 2.57 -14.17
C ILE A 414 21.32 3.25 -13.18
N ASP A 415 20.03 2.88 -13.17
CA ASP A 415 19.06 3.40 -12.21
C ASP A 415 19.48 3.09 -10.76
N PHE A 416 19.97 1.87 -10.51
CA PHE A 416 20.52 1.46 -9.22
C PHE A 416 21.74 2.29 -8.82
N ALA A 417 22.69 2.52 -9.73
CA ALA A 417 23.88 3.33 -9.46
C ALA A 417 23.52 4.76 -9.00
N TYR A 418 22.58 5.42 -9.69
CA TYR A 418 22.12 6.77 -9.32
C TYR A 418 21.24 6.82 -8.07
N ALA A 419 20.62 5.70 -7.70
CA ALA A 419 19.88 5.55 -6.45
C ALA A 419 20.83 5.43 -5.25
N ILE A 420 22.01 4.82 -5.41
CA ILE A 420 23.04 4.82 -4.36
C ILE A 420 23.68 6.21 -4.24
N HIS A 421 24.27 6.72 -5.33
CA HIS A 421 24.93 8.03 -5.32
C HIS A 421 25.13 8.57 -6.73
N SER A 422 25.08 9.90 -6.90
CA SER A 422 25.30 10.54 -8.21
C SER A 422 26.68 10.19 -8.80
N ASP A 423 27.74 10.25 -7.99
CA ASP A 423 29.11 9.94 -8.45
C ASP A 423 29.27 8.49 -8.92
N ILE A 424 28.57 7.55 -8.27
CA ILE A 424 28.59 6.14 -8.68
C ILE A 424 27.86 6.00 -10.02
N GLY A 425 26.73 6.68 -10.19
CA GLY A 425 26.02 6.78 -11.46
C GLY A 425 26.87 7.38 -12.59
N ASP A 426 27.53 8.51 -12.33
CA ASP A 426 28.34 9.23 -13.32
C ASP A 426 29.58 8.43 -13.76
N LYS A 427 30.17 7.67 -12.84
CA LYS A 427 31.38 6.86 -13.05
C LYS A 427 31.11 5.40 -13.38
N CYS A 428 29.86 4.96 -13.40
CA CYS A 428 29.48 3.57 -13.70
C CYS A 428 29.99 3.16 -15.09
N THR A 429 30.69 2.03 -15.22
CA THR A 429 31.16 1.48 -16.50
C THR A 429 30.57 0.12 -16.81
N GLY A 430 30.18 -0.64 -15.78
CA GLY A 430 29.57 -1.95 -15.91
C GLY A 430 28.85 -2.36 -14.64
N SER A 431 28.21 -3.52 -14.67
CA SER A 431 27.49 -4.09 -13.55
C SER A 431 27.72 -5.58 -13.42
N VAL A 432 27.83 -6.04 -12.18
CA VAL A 432 27.79 -7.45 -11.81
C VAL A 432 26.47 -7.66 -11.08
N ILE A 433 25.68 -8.63 -11.54
CA ILE A 433 24.39 -9.01 -10.96
C ILE A 433 24.48 -10.48 -10.56
N ASN A 434 24.31 -10.78 -9.27
CA ASN A 434 24.44 -12.13 -8.70
C ASN A 434 25.76 -12.81 -9.14
N ASP A 435 26.88 -12.11 -8.93
CA ASP A 435 28.24 -12.54 -9.27
C ASP A 435 28.53 -12.76 -10.77
N GLN A 436 27.61 -12.37 -11.66
CA GLN A 436 27.80 -12.43 -13.11
C GLN A 436 27.85 -11.04 -13.75
N ILE A 437 28.81 -10.80 -14.64
CA ILE A 437 28.90 -9.56 -15.40
C ILE A 437 27.71 -9.49 -16.36
N GLN A 438 26.92 -8.42 -16.25
CA GLN A 438 25.74 -8.20 -17.10
C GLN A 438 25.74 -6.79 -17.68
N SER A 439 24.98 -6.62 -18.76
CA SER A 439 24.82 -5.35 -19.46
C SER A 439 24.11 -4.31 -18.60
N LEU A 440 24.48 -3.03 -18.78
CA LEU A 440 23.84 -1.90 -18.11
C LEU A 440 22.38 -1.67 -18.54
N ASN A 441 21.91 -2.34 -19.61
CA ASN A 441 20.52 -2.30 -20.07
C ASN A 441 19.70 -3.52 -19.58
N THR A 442 20.30 -4.42 -18.80
CA THR A 442 19.56 -5.56 -18.24
C THR A 442 18.48 -5.06 -17.28
N SER A 443 17.26 -5.60 -17.41
CA SER A 443 16.18 -5.37 -16.45
C SER A 443 16.47 -6.13 -15.15
N LEU A 444 16.49 -5.40 -14.04
CA LEU A 444 16.76 -5.94 -12.71
C LEU A 444 15.55 -6.72 -12.17
N LYS A 445 15.80 -7.73 -11.34
CA LYS A 445 14.78 -8.53 -10.67
C LYS A 445 14.85 -8.35 -9.16
N SER A 446 13.70 -8.47 -8.49
CA SER A 446 13.70 -8.43 -7.03
C SER A 446 14.45 -9.63 -6.45
N GLY A 447 15.41 -9.37 -5.55
CA GLY A 447 16.33 -10.36 -5.01
C GLY A 447 17.75 -10.24 -5.54
N ASP A 448 17.97 -9.51 -6.65
CA ASP A 448 19.29 -9.41 -7.26
C ASP A 448 20.27 -8.64 -6.36
N VAL A 449 21.48 -9.19 -6.22
CA VAL A 449 22.64 -8.50 -5.61
C VAL A 449 23.43 -7.82 -6.71
N ILE A 450 23.56 -6.50 -6.63
CA ILE A 450 24.15 -5.68 -7.71
C ILE A 450 25.41 -5.00 -7.20
N HIS A 451 26.52 -5.23 -7.89
CA HIS A 451 27.76 -4.50 -7.72
C HIS A 451 28.02 -3.64 -8.96
N ILE A 452 28.12 -2.32 -8.78
CA ILE A 452 28.42 -1.39 -9.85
C ILE A 452 29.92 -1.24 -10.00
N ILE A 453 30.42 -1.51 -11.20
CA ILE A 453 31.82 -1.26 -11.56
C ILE A 453 31.93 0.22 -11.91
N THR A 454 32.79 0.96 -11.21
CA THR A 454 33.04 2.38 -11.45
C THR A 454 34.45 2.61 -11.96
N ASN A 455 34.63 3.55 -12.90
CA ASN A 455 35.94 4.03 -13.33
C ASN A 455 36.12 5.51 -12.98
N LYS A 456 37.20 5.85 -12.25
CA LYS A 456 37.50 7.21 -11.81
C LYS A 456 37.80 8.16 -12.98
N ASP A 457 38.34 7.65 -14.09
CA ASP A 457 38.73 8.43 -15.27
C ASP A 457 37.54 8.71 -16.21
N ARG A 458 36.38 8.10 -15.92
CA ARG A 458 35.16 8.36 -16.69
C ARG A 458 34.70 9.79 -16.45
N ARG A 459 34.65 10.57 -17.53
CA ARG A 459 34.27 12.00 -17.49
C ARG A 459 32.81 12.23 -17.06
N GLY A 460 31.91 11.27 -17.31
CA GLY A 460 30.51 11.34 -16.90
C GLY A 460 29.58 10.40 -17.68
N PRO A 461 28.25 10.56 -17.53
CA PRO A 461 27.25 9.70 -18.18
C PRO A 461 27.14 9.93 -19.69
N SER A 462 26.70 8.90 -20.41
CA SER A 462 26.42 8.97 -21.85
C SER A 462 24.99 9.47 -22.13
N GLY A 463 24.81 10.20 -23.23
CA GLY A 463 23.47 10.64 -23.68
C GLY A 463 22.53 9.49 -24.00
N ASP A 464 23.06 8.36 -24.49
CA ASP A 464 22.26 7.17 -24.82
C ASP A 464 21.62 6.51 -23.59
N TRP A 465 22.16 6.75 -22.39
CA TRP A 465 21.57 6.24 -21.17
C TRP A 465 20.16 6.77 -20.94
N LEU A 466 19.81 7.95 -21.46
CA LEU A 466 18.44 8.50 -21.38
C LEU A 466 17.39 7.61 -22.05
N LYS A 467 17.79 6.73 -23.00
CA LYS A 467 16.91 5.75 -23.65
C LYS A 467 16.69 4.50 -22.78
N ILE A 468 17.63 4.22 -21.88
CA ILE A 468 17.73 2.96 -21.13
C ILE A 468 17.17 3.13 -19.71
N VAL A 469 17.55 4.22 -19.03
CA VAL A 469 17.15 4.47 -17.63
C VAL A 469 15.64 4.60 -17.48
N LYS A 470 15.09 3.95 -16.44
CA LYS A 470 13.65 3.99 -16.17
C LYS A 470 13.28 5.02 -15.12
N THR A 471 14.16 5.33 -14.19
CA THR A 471 13.87 6.24 -13.06
C THR A 471 13.96 7.71 -13.46
N ARG A 472 13.15 8.56 -12.81
CA ARG A 472 13.22 10.01 -12.99
C ARG A 472 14.53 10.57 -12.41
N ASN A 473 14.94 10.08 -11.25
CA ASN A 473 16.16 10.50 -10.57
C ASN A 473 17.39 10.36 -11.48
N ALA A 474 17.60 9.18 -12.07
CA ALA A 474 18.69 8.97 -13.02
C ALA A 474 18.55 9.87 -14.26
N ARG A 475 17.36 9.96 -14.87
CA ARG A 475 17.12 10.83 -16.03
C ARG A 475 17.43 12.30 -15.74
N GLN A 476 17.02 12.81 -14.58
CA GLN A 476 17.22 14.21 -14.20
C GLN A 476 18.71 14.51 -13.96
N LYS A 477 19.42 13.65 -13.22
CA LYS A 477 20.87 13.79 -12.98
C LYS A 477 21.67 13.73 -14.28
N ILE A 478 21.36 12.78 -15.16
CA ILE A 478 22.00 12.66 -16.49
C ILE A 478 21.72 13.91 -17.34
N ARG A 479 20.46 14.38 -17.41
CA ARG A 479 20.11 15.61 -18.15
C ARG A 479 20.82 16.83 -17.60
N ALA A 480 20.88 16.98 -16.27
CA ALA A 480 21.58 18.09 -15.64
C ALA A 480 23.06 18.12 -16.04
N TYR A 481 23.75 16.97 -15.97
CA TYR A 481 25.14 16.86 -16.41
C TYR A 481 25.33 17.22 -17.90
N LEU A 482 24.47 16.69 -18.78
CA LEU A 482 24.55 16.95 -20.22
C LEU A 482 24.28 18.42 -20.57
N ASN A 483 23.34 19.06 -19.88
CA ASN A 483 23.02 20.48 -20.07
C ASN A 483 24.16 21.39 -19.57
N THR A 484 24.80 21.06 -18.44
CA THR A 484 25.98 21.78 -17.95
C THR A 484 27.15 21.63 -18.93
N LYS A 485 27.37 20.42 -19.47
CA LYS A 485 28.40 20.17 -20.49
C LYS A 485 28.14 20.96 -21.77
N LYS A 486 26.88 20.99 -22.25
CA LYS A 486 26.47 21.75 -23.45
C LYS A 486 26.65 23.26 -23.23
N SER A 487 26.26 23.77 -22.07
CA SER A 487 26.41 25.19 -21.70
C SER A 487 27.89 25.60 -21.58
N ASN A 488 28.73 24.74 -20.99
CA ASN A 488 30.18 24.97 -20.91
C ASN A 488 30.86 24.90 -22.28
N TRP A 489 30.39 24.04 -23.18
CA TRP A 489 30.89 23.96 -24.56
C TRP A 489 30.47 25.19 -25.38
N LEU A 490 29.21 25.63 -25.29
CA LEU A 490 28.73 26.86 -25.94
C LEU A 490 29.46 28.11 -25.41
N GLY A 491 29.73 28.17 -24.11
CA GLY A 491 30.53 29.22 -23.49
C GLY A 491 31.99 29.25 -23.99
N LYS A 492 32.59 28.09 -24.26
CA LYS A 492 33.95 28.00 -24.84
C LYS A 492 34.02 28.41 -26.31
N ILE A 493 32.92 28.35 -27.05
CA ILE A 493 32.85 28.71 -28.48
C ILE A 493 32.32 30.13 -28.69
N GLY A 494 32.03 30.88 -27.61
CA GLY A 494 31.59 32.28 -27.69
C GLY A 494 30.13 32.44 -28.16
N LEU A 495 29.36 31.37 -28.24
CA LEU A 495 27.95 31.37 -28.66
C LEU A 495 27.02 31.39 -27.44
N LYS A 496 27.14 32.42 -26.60
CA LYS A 496 26.05 32.80 -25.68
C LYS A 496 25.26 33.93 -26.35
N LYS A 497 24.02 33.67 -26.73
CA LYS A 497 22.99 34.72 -26.81
C LYS A 497 22.26 34.77 -25.49
#